data_AF-A0A3C0JQM2-F1
#
_entry.id   AF-A0A3C0JQM2-F1
#
_cell.length_a   1.000
_cell.length_b   1.000
_cell.length_c   1.000
_cell.angle_alpha   90.00
_cell.angle_beta   90.00
_cell.angle_gamma   90.00
#
_symmetry.space_group_name_H-M   'P 1'
#
loop_
_entity.id
_entity.type
_entity.pdbx_description
1 polymer ?
#
loop_
_entity_poly.entity_id
_entity_poly.type
_entity_poly.pdbx_seq_one_letter_code
_entity_poly.pdbx_strand_id
1 'polypeptide(L)' 'MEIDEVQAGYESARPKYEQLKGEIIYILESALAQRGIAIHMLEGRIKPVDSLIAKMDRQETEPPFEEIVDICGTRIIGL' A
#
# COMPACT_ATOMS: atom_id res chain seq x y z
N MET A 1 -19.31 -5.76 -10.91
CA MET A 1 -18.09 -6.57 -10.76
C MET A 1 -18.36 -7.47 -9.58
N GLU A 2 -18.25 -8.78 -9.77
CA GLU A 2 -18.45 -9.72 -8.66
C GLU A 2 -17.28 -9.59 -7.68
N ILE A 3 -17.52 -9.80 -6.39
CA ILE A 3 -16.47 -9.70 -5.34
C ILE A 3 -15.29 -10.62 -5.66
N ASP A 4 -15.57 -11.79 -6.23
CA ASP A 4 -14.57 -12.78 -6.63
C ASP A 4 -13.60 -12.25 -7.71
N GLU A 5 -14.09 -11.42 -8.65
CA GLU A 5 -13.27 -10.81 -9.70
C GLU A 5 -12.32 -9.75 -9.12
N VAL A 6 -12.81 -8.97 -8.15
CA VAL A 6 -12.00 -7.97 -7.43
C VAL A 6 -10.89 -8.66 -6.66
N GLN A 7 -11.23 -9.74 -5.97
CA GLN A 7 -10.31 -10.49 -5.15
C GLN A 7 -9.19 -11.11 -5.99
N ALA A 8 -9.54 -11.81 -7.07
CA ALA A 8 -8.57 -12.39 -8.00
C ALA A 8 -7.65 -11.32 -8.63
N GLY A 9 -8.23 -10.17 -9.03
CA GLY A 9 -7.47 -9.04 -9.54
C GLY A 9 -6.47 -8.49 -8.53
N TYR A 10 -6.92 -8.27 -7.28
CA TYR A 10 -6.05 -7.83 -6.18
C TYR A 10 -4.91 -8.81 -5.92
N GLU A 11 -5.19 -10.11 -5.88
CA GLU A 11 -4.21 -11.16 -5.60
C GLU A 11 -3.16 -11.25 -6.71
N SER A 12 -3.58 -11.08 -7.97
CA SER A 12 -2.67 -11.02 -9.11
C SER A 12 -1.72 -9.82 -9.06
N ALA A 13 -2.20 -8.67 -8.56
CA ALA A 13 -1.41 -7.44 -8.44
C ALA A 13 -0.59 -7.38 -7.15
N ARG A 14 -0.90 -8.22 -6.15
CA ARG A 14 -0.24 -8.23 -4.82
C ARG A 14 1.29 -8.27 -4.87
N PRO A 15 1.95 -9.10 -5.71
CA PRO A 15 3.41 -9.10 -5.80
C PRO A 15 4.00 -7.74 -6.19
N LYS A 16 3.33 -7.01 -7.11
CA LYS A 16 3.73 -5.66 -7.52
C LYS A 16 3.59 -4.66 -6.37
N TYR A 17 2.54 -4.78 -5.56
CA TYR A 17 2.36 -3.93 -4.38
C TYR A 17 3.40 -4.21 -3.28
N GLU A 18 3.79 -5.48 -3.09
CA GLU A 18 4.88 -5.86 -2.18
C GLU A 18 6.23 -5.32 -2.64
N GLN A 19 6.51 -5.36 -3.94
CA GLN A 19 7.70 -4.74 -4.51
C GLN A 19 7.70 -3.22 -4.28
N LEU A 20 6.58 -2.55 -4.58
CA LEU A 20 6.44 -1.11 -4.34
C LEU A 20 6.66 -0.74 -2.86
N LYS A 21 6.10 -1.53 -1.92
CA LYS A 21 6.34 -1.35 -0.49
C LYS A 21 7.84 -1.42 -0.15
N GLY A 22 8.54 -2.41 -0.69
CA GLY A 22 9.98 -2.58 -0.48
C GLY A 22 10.79 -1.40 -0.99
N GLU A 23 10.50 -0.94 -2.21
CA GLU A 23 11.13 0.25 -2.82
C GLU A 23 10.92 1.50 -1.96
N ILE A 24 9.68 1.76 -1.51
CA ILE A 24 9.36 2.91 -0.67
C ILE A 24 10.14 2.86 0.65
N ILE A 25 10.17 1.70 1.32
CA ILE A 25 10.93 1.52 2.58
C ILE A 25 12.41 1.84 2.32
N TYR A 26 13.02 1.19 1.33
CA TYR A 26 14.43 1.36 1.03
C TYR A 26 14.81 2.82 0.73
N ILE A 27 14.00 3.53 -0.07
CA ILE A 27 14.22 4.94 -0.41
C ILE A 27 14.11 5.81 0.85
N LEU A 28 13.09 5.58 1.69
CA LEU A 28 12.89 6.36 2.91
C LEU A 28 14.01 6.13 3.93
N GLU A 29 14.40 4.89 4.19
CA GLU A 29 15.53 4.57 5.08
C GLU A 29 16.80 5.25 4.62
N SER A 30 17.10 5.13 3.32
CA SER A 30 18.29 5.75 2.72
C SER A 30 18.27 7.27 2.87
N ALA A 31 17.14 7.91 2.58
CA ALA A 31 17.01 9.37 2.66
C ALA A 31 17.08 9.90 4.11
N LEU A 32 16.50 9.17 5.07
CA LEU A 32 16.55 9.52 6.49
C LEU A 32 17.96 9.36 7.05
N ALA A 33 18.63 8.25 6.71
CA ALA A 33 20.01 7.98 7.12
C ALA A 33 21.00 9.02 6.56
N GLN A 34 20.87 9.39 5.28
CA GLN A 34 21.71 10.41 4.64
C GLN A 34 21.58 11.79 5.31
N ARG A 35 20.41 12.08 5.91
CA ARG A 35 20.14 13.32 6.64
C ARG A 35 20.44 13.24 8.13
N GLY A 36 20.90 12.08 8.62
CA GLY A 36 21.14 11.85 10.04
C GLY A 36 19.88 11.89 10.90
N ILE A 37 18.70 11.64 10.32
CA ILE A 37 17.44 11.61 11.05
C ILE A 37 17.29 10.25 11.69
N ALA A 38 17.38 10.21 13.02
CA ALA A 38 17.27 8.99 13.79
C ALA A 38 15.79 8.57 13.92
N ILE A 39 15.49 7.33 13.57
CA ILE A 39 14.15 6.74 13.67
C ILE A 39 14.21 5.50 14.54
N HIS A 40 13.15 5.26 15.31
CA HIS A 40 12.99 4.04 16.07
C HIS A 40 12.55 2.90 15.14
N MET A 41 11.65 3.20 14.19
CA MET A 41 11.04 2.19 13.34
C MET A 41 10.48 2.79 12.04
N LEU A 42 10.60 2.06 10.95
CA LEU A 42 9.89 2.30 9.70
C LEU A 42 9.20 1.00 9.28
N GLU A 43 7.90 1.06 9.05
CA GLU A 43 7.11 -0.08 8.59
C GLU A 43 6.29 0.29 7.36
N GLY A 44 6.22 -0.63 6.40
CA GLY A 44 5.28 -0.55 5.28
C GLY A 44 4.13 -1.54 5.46
N ARG A 45 2.95 -1.14 5.01
CA ARG A 45 1.73 -1.94 5.01
C ARG A 45 1.06 -1.87 3.64
N ILE A 46 0.65 -3.03 3.14
CA ILE A 46 -0.29 -3.12 2.02
C ILE A 46 -1.69 -3.22 2.59
N LYS A 47 -2.61 -2.43 2.04
CA LYS A 47 -4.02 -2.45 2.43
C LYS A 47 -4.62 -3.81 2.05
N PRO A 48 -5.25 -4.54 2.98
CA PRO A 48 -5.86 -5.84 2.67
C PRO A 48 -7.04 -5.69 1.72
N VAL A 49 -7.31 -6.74 0.96
CA VAL A 49 -8.39 -6.79 -0.05
C VAL A 49 -9.77 -6.46 0.55
N ASP A 50 -10.08 -6.94 1.75
CA ASP A 50 -11.33 -6.64 2.44
C ASP A 50 -11.53 -5.13 2.68
N SER A 51 -10.44 -4.41 2.93
CA SER A 51 -10.49 -2.95 3.09
C SER A 51 -10.65 -2.22 1.77
N LEU A 52 -10.27 -2.84 0.65
CA LEU A 52 -10.54 -2.34 -0.70
C LEU A 52 -12.01 -2.57 -1.05
N ILE A 53 -12.52 -3.80 -0.86
CA ILE A 53 -13.92 -4.17 -1.08
C ILE A 53 -14.85 -3.26 -0.27
N ALA A 54 -14.60 -3.12 1.03
CA ALA A 54 -15.39 -2.24 1.89
C ALA A 54 -15.29 -0.75 1.49
N LYS A 55 -14.25 -0.33 0.76
CA LYS A 55 -14.15 1.05 0.23
C LYS A 55 -14.99 1.17 -1.05
N MET A 56 -14.96 0.17 -1.92
CA MET A 56 -15.82 0.08 -3.11
C MET A 56 -17.31 0.05 -2.75
N ASP A 57 -17.69 -0.62 -1.65
CA ASP A 57 -19.08 -0.62 -1.19
C ASP A 57 -19.53 0.74 -0.62
N ARG A 58 -18.57 1.55 -0.11
CA ARG A 58 -18.84 2.85 0.54
C ARG A 58 -18.74 4.04 -0.40
N GLN A 59 -18.11 3.87 -1.57
CA GLN A 59 -17.90 4.92 -2.56
C GLN A 59 -18.40 4.36 -3.89
N GLU A 60 -19.36 5.02 -4.56
CA GLU A 60 -19.80 4.71 -5.94
C GLU A 60 -18.67 5.00 -6.97
N THR A 61 -17.45 4.57 -6.67
CA THR A 61 -16.24 4.79 -7.48
C THR A 61 -16.23 3.84 -8.67
N GLU A 62 -15.93 4.42 -9.84
CA GLU A 62 -15.76 3.73 -11.13
C GLU A 62 -14.61 2.69 -11.11
N PRO A 63 -14.52 1.81 -12.14
CA PRO A 63 -13.88 0.49 -12.05
C PRO A 63 -12.47 0.46 -11.43
N PRO A 64 -12.15 -0.54 -10.60
CA PRO A 64 -11.45 -0.31 -9.35
C PRO A 64 -9.94 -0.48 -9.43
N PHE A 65 -9.32 -0.57 -10.61
CA PHE A 65 -7.88 -0.87 -10.72
C PHE A 65 -7.02 0.29 -11.18
N GLU A 66 -7.58 1.27 -11.89
CA GLU A 66 -6.82 2.42 -12.39
C GLU A 66 -6.62 3.50 -11.30
N GLU A 67 -7.46 3.51 -10.26
CA GLU A 67 -7.46 4.54 -9.21
C GLU A 67 -7.09 4.04 -7.81
N ILE A 68 -6.46 2.86 -7.66
CA ILE A 68 -5.96 2.43 -6.33
C ILE A 68 -4.67 3.17 -5.97
N VAL A 69 -4.78 4.45 -5.66
CA VAL A 69 -3.69 5.31 -5.18
C VAL A 69 -3.33 5.03 -3.71
N ASP A 70 -4.22 4.40 -2.95
CA ASP A 70 -4.09 4.14 -1.50
C ASP A 70 -3.89 2.64 -1.21
N ILE A 71 -2.91 2.01 -1.88
CA ILE A 71 -2.60 0.57 -1.72
C ILE A 71 -1.48 0.32 -0.71
N CYS A 72 -0.47 1.19 -0.69
CA CYS A 72 0.71 1.06 0.16
C CYS A 72 0.81 2.27 1.09
N GLY A 73 0.77 2.01 2.40
CA GLY A 73 1.00 3.03 3.42
C GLY A 73 2.30 2.73 4.17
N THR A 74 3.03 3.77 4.54
CA THR A 74 4.20 3.67 5.42
C THR A 74 3.98 4.40 6.73
N ARG A 75 4.57 3.88 7.80
CA ARG A 75 4.56 4.47 9.13
C ARG A 75 6.00 4.65 9.59
N ILE A 76 6.32 5.87 10.01
CA ILE A 76 7.63 6.23 10.57
C ILE A 76 7.42 6.59 12.03
N ILE A 77 8.21 5.98 12.91
CA ILE A 77 8.25 6.28 14.34
C ILE A 77 9.62 6.87 14.63
N GLY A 78 9.65 8.14 15.02
CA GLY A 78 10.88 8.84 15.41
C GLY A 78 11.37 8.41 16.79
N LEU A 79 12.59 8.84 17.12
CA LEU A 79 13.15 8.77 18.48
C LEU A 79 12.81 10.02 19.30
#